data_AF-A0AAU7F7N6-F1
#
_entry.id   AF-A0AAU7F7N6-F1
#
_cell.length_a   1.000
_cell.length_b   1.000
_cell.length_c   1.000
_cell.angle_alpha   90.00
_cell.angle_beta   90.00
_cell.angle_gamma   90.00
#
_symmetry.space_group_name_H-M   'P 1'
#
loop_
_entity.id
_entity.type
_entity.pdbx_description
1 polymer ?
#
loop_
_entity_poly.entity_id
_entity_poly.type
_entity_poly.pdbx_seq_one_letter_code
_entity_poly.pdbx_strand_id
1 'polypeptide(L)'
;MSKISRNDPCPCGSGKKYKQCCLAREQQSGAFDQLERESRQKSLPGLIEQGIACYHHGDVAQSRQIFEAVLQINPDDPDALHLLGVIARDEGQYQQGILLISRAIKVLPKEANFYNNLGICYRQSGDLAKACESYEKAVALKPDHVQALNNLGNLYSDRRMFSKARQSLKRAIALNPAFADAHFNLGSVLQSEEALEEALQSYQQALAIRPDYVEALSNCGMVLHQLDREDEALACFEMAIRYQADFAPAYANLGALAMKKDLSAEALPFLLHANQLEPDNPNTLNNLAQAEKNLGLFADAVEHSAQAFNLAPTALAGLESAIRLAILCYLQDDKAGARHWLMRSSAITRSGDRPAHAYWTLIGLLLSWQERHADLYTSRPKTDEDVLYVIGESHALSLHGLQFAYRGQNRRGHTLWVEGCKQWHLGQLETNGYQQQFERYLSGVGPQHAVLVCVGEIDCRINEGIFKVWQADPSRKLSELIAETVGGFVAYLTRLQTQYQRQISICGVPASNNMQLGELDVETQASFLGMIHQFNQQLQAAAQQAGLGFLDVFALTDISATGKANGDWHLDRIHLRPDAYVEAFAQYHRHPG
;
A
#
# COMPACT_ATOMS: atom_id res chain seq x y z
N MET A 1 30.96 68.48 16.85
CA MET A 1 29.75 67.71 16.52
C MET A 1 29.15 67.16 17.81
N SER A 2 27.89 67.44 18.11
CA SER A 2 27.24 66.98 19.35
C SER A 2 27.13 65.46 19.37
N LYS A 3 27.55 64.81 20.47
CA LYS A 3 27.42 63.36 20.63
C LYS A 3 25.93 63.00 20.78
N ILE A 4 25.40 62.20 19.86
CA ILE A 4 24.03 61.65 19.93
C ILE A 4 23.97 60.62 21.07
N SER A 5 22.99 60.73 21.96
CA SER A 5 22.79 59.79 23.05
C SER A 5 22.14 58.50 22.55
N ARG A 6 22.46 57.36 23.21
CA ARG A 6 21.94 56.03 22.86
C ARG A 6 20.42 55.94 22.79
N ASN A 7 19.71 56.77 23.55
CA ASN A 7 18.26 56.78 23.62
C ASN A 7 17.60 57.84 22.73
N ASP A 8 18.38 58.66 22.03
CA ASP A 8 17.87 59.67 21.12
C ASP A 8 17.26 59.04 19.86
N PRO A 9 16.30 59.70 19.19
CA PRO A 9 15.80 59.28 17.89
C PRO A 9 16.95 59.16 16.88
N CYS A 10 16.96 58.08 16.09
CA CYS A 10 18.03 57.82 15.14
C CYS A 10 17.98 58.86 13.99
N PRO A 11 19.11 59.54 13.68
CA PRO A 11 19.15 60.60 12.67
C PRO A 11 18.88 60.12 11.23
N CYS A 12 18.85 58.80 10.98
CA CYS A 12 18.52 58.23 9.67
C CYS A 12 17.01 58.25 9.35
N GLY A 13 16.16 58.76 10.26
CA GLY A 13 14.71 58.88 10.02
C GLY A 13 13.91 57.60 10.22
N SER A 14 14.50 56.55 10.81
CA SER A 14 13.86 55.22 10.96
C SER A 14 12.78 55.14 12.04
N GLY A 15 12.54 56.20 12.81
CA GLY A 15 11.60 56.20 13.95
C GLY A 15 12.06 55.40 15.17
N LYS A 16 13.23 54.75 15.13
CA LYS A 16 13.81 53.96 16.24
C LYS A 16 14.84 54.76 17.02
N LYS A 17 15.17 54.32 18.25
CA LYS A 17 16.27 54.89 19.05
C LYS A 17 17.63 54.57 18.41
N TYR A 18 18.61 55.47 18.50
CA TYR A 18 19.94 55.33 17.87
C TYR A 18 20.62 54.00 18.25
N LYS A 19 20.52 53.56 19.52
CA LYS A 19 21.04 52.26 19.98
C LYS A 19 20.42 51.03 19.31
N GLN A 20 19.20 51.15 18.80
CA GLN A 20 18.42 50.05 18.19
C GLN A 20 18.47 50.08 16.65
N CYS A 21 19.26 50.98 16.07
CA CYS A 21 19.31 51.18 14.62
C CYS A 21 20.76 51.33 14.14
N CYS A 22 21.25 52.56 13.99
CA CYS A 22 22.58 52.79 13.43
C CYS A 22 23.71 52.33 14.36
N LEU A 23 23.57 52.49 15.69
CA LEU A 23 24.60 51.98 16.62
C LEU A 23 24.64 50.44 16.65
N ALA A 24 23.50 49.76 16.50
CA ALA A 24 23.46 48.30 16.41
C ALA A 24 24.07 47.78 15.10
N ARG A 25 23.87 48.52 13.99
CA ARG A 25 24.56 48.28 12.72
C ARG A 25 26.06 48.55 12.80
N GLU A 26 26.47 49.62 13.50
CA GLU A 26 27.88 49.94 13.78
C GLU A 26 28.55 48.88 14.66
N GLN A 27 27.81 48.25 15.59
CA GLN A 27 28.28 47.14 16.40
C GLN A 27 28.35 45.81 15.64
N GLN A 28 27.45 45.59 14.67
CA GLN A 28 27.53 44.46 13.73
C GLN A 28 28.69 44.61 12.73
N SER A 29 29.00 45.84 12.26
CA SER A 29 30.21 46.11 11.48
C SER A 29 31.49 46.05 12.34
N GLY A 30 31.40 46.37 13.64
CA GLY A 30 32.50 46.24 14.58
C GLY A 30 32.92 44.80 14.87
N ALA A 31 31.99 43.84 14.82
CA ALA A 31 32.29 42.41 14.91
C ALA A 31 33.04 41.91 13.66
N PHE A 32 32.72 42.45 12.48
CA PHE A 32 33.46 42.21 11.24
C PHE A 32 34.89 42.78 11.32
N ASP A 33 35.05 44.02 11.78
CA ASP A 33 36.37 44.65 12.00
C ASP A 33 37.23 43.92 13.05
N GLN A 34 36.60 43.29 14.05
CA GLN A 34 37.29 42.51 15.07
C GLN A 34 37.73 41.14 14.53
N LEU A 35 36.89 40.47 13.75
CA LEU A 35 37.25 39.25 13.02
C LEU A 35 38.30 39.51 11.93
N GLU A 36 38.27 40.68 11.27
CA GLU A 36 39.27 41.08 10.26
C GLU A 36 40.64 41.44 10.89
N ARG A 37 40.64 41.88 12.15
CA ARG A 37 41.87 42.11 12.93
C ARG A 37 42.43 40.81 13.53
N GLU A 38 41.56 39.92 13.99
CA GLU A 38 41.94 38.58 14.47
C GLU A 38 42.38 37.66 13.33
N SER A 39 41.81 37.80 12.12
CA SER A 39 42.20 37.07 10.91
C SER A 39 43.54 37.53 10.34
N ARG A 40 43.94 38.78 10.54
CA ARG A 40 45.30 39.27 10.22
C ARG A 40 46.39 38.74 11.15
N GLN A 41 46.02 38.19 12.31
CA GLN A 41 46.96 37.56 13.27
C GLN A 41 47.04 36.03 13.13
N LYS A 42 46.03 35.38 12.54
CA LYS A 42 46.00 33.92 12.33
C LYS A 42 46.40 33.56 10.89
N SER A 43 47.05 32.42 10.71
CA SER A 43 47.31 31.88 9.38
C SER A 43 46.01 31.42 8.71
N LEU A 44 45.96 31.41 7.36
CA LEU A 44 44.79 30.90 6.60
C LEU A 44 44.32 29.51 7.08
N PRO A 45 45.21 28.52 7.35
CA PRO A 45 44.82 27.24 7.94
C PRO A 45 44.07 27.37 9.29
N GLY A 46 44.49 28.29 10.16
CA GLY A 46 43.83 28.51 11.45
C GLY A 46 42.43 29.12 11.32
N LEU A 47 42.17 29.87 10.25
CA LEU A 47 40.82 30.35 9.93
C LEU A 47 39.94 29.22 9.39
N ILE A 48 40.47 28.37 8.52
CA ILE A 48 39.76 27.19 8.02
C ILE A 48 39.35 26.27 9.18
N GLU A 49 40.29 25.94 10.08
CA GLU A 49 40.01 25.11 11.27
C GLU A 49 38.92 25.72 12.16
N GLN A 50 38.95 27.04 12.36
CA GLN A 50 37.93 27.76 13.11
C GLN A 50 36.56 27.69 12.42
N GLY A 51 36.51 27.86 11.10
CA GLY A 51 35.29 27.76 10.30
C GLY A 51 34.69 26.34 10.36
N ILE A 52 35.51 25.30 10.27
CA ILE A 52 35.10 23.90 10.41
C ILE A 52 34.56 23.63 11.82
N ALA A 53 35.24 24.15 12.86
CA ALA A 53 34.76 24.03 14.23
C ALA A 53 33.39 24.70 14.40
N CYS A 54 33.17 25.91 13.87
CA CYS A 54 31.87 26.58 13.92
C CYS A 54 30.78 25.75 13.21
N TYR A 55 31.09 25.19 12.05
CA TYR A 55 30.18 24.32 11.30
C TYR A 55 29.78 23.07 12.10
N HIS A 56 30.76 22.39 12.72
CA HIS A 56 30.48 21.23 13.57
C HIS A 56 29.66 21.55 14.83
N HIS A 57 29.76 22.77 15.36
CA HIS A 57 28.93 23.24 16.48
C HIS A 57 27.56 23.76 16.04
N GLY A 58 27.24 23.74 14.74
CA GLY A 58 25.97 24.21 14.19
C GLY A 58 25.88 25.73 13.99
N ASP A 59 26.95 26.49 14.22
CA ASP A 59 27.00 27.92 13.89
C ASP A 59 27.37 28.13 12.41
N VAL A 60 26.40 27.77 11.56
CA VAL A 60 26.54 27.84 10.10
C VAL A 60 26.77 29.27 9.62
N ALA A 61 26.14 30.25 10.28
CA ALA A 61 26.27 31.66 9.92
C ALA A 61 27.70 32.17 10.17
N GLN A 62 28.27 31.87 11.34
CA GLN A 62 29.65 32.23 11.65
C GLN A 62 30.64 31.47 10.75
N SER A 63 30.41 30.16 10.53
CA SER A 63 31.24 29.35 9.65
C SER A 63 31.31 29.92 8.23
N ARG A 64 30.16 30.29 7.65
CA ARG A 64 30.07 30.94 6.34
C ARG A 64 30.87 32.24 6.31
N GLN A 65 30.70 33.12 7.29
CA GLN A 65 31.45 34.38 7.36
C GLN A 65 32.96 34.17 7.39
N ILE A 66 33.43 33.16 8.13
CA ILE A 66 34.84 32.82 8.20
C ILE A 66 35.36 32.36 6.83
N PHE A 67 34.66 31.44 6.15
CA PHE A 67 35.09 30.98 4.83
C PHE A 67 35.01 32.09 3.77
N GLU A 68 34.01 32.97 3.82
CA GLU A 68 33.94 34.15 2.95
C GLU A 68 35.12 35.10 3.20
N ALA A 69 35.51 35.31 4.46
CA ALA A 69 36.71 36.10 4.80
C ALA A 69 37.99 35.43 4.29
N VAL A 70 38.09 34.10 4.35
CA VAL A 70 39.20 33.35 3.72
C VAL A 70 39.24 33.61 2.21
N LEU A 71 38.09 33.60 1.53
CA LEU A 71 38.03 33.90 0.09
C LEU A 71 38.31 35.37 -0.26
N GLN A 72 38.14 36.32 0.66
CA GLN A 72 38.62 37.69 0.46
C GLN A 72 40.15 37.77 0.45
N ILE A 73 40.82 36.92 1.24
CA ILE A 73 42.28 36.87 1.33
C ILE A 73 42.86 36.01 0.19
N ASN A 74 42.24 34.86 -0.08
CA ASN A 74 42.62 33.92 -1.14
C ASN A 74 41.36 33.48 -1.92
N PRO A 75 41.01 34.14 -3.04
CA PRO A 75 39.78 33.89 -3.78
C PRO A 75 39.58 32.48 -4.33
N ASP A 76 40.66 31.71 -4.47
CA ASP A 76 40.68 30.35 -4.99
C ASP A 76 41.15 29.34 -3.92
N ASP A 77 40.97 29.65 -2.64
CA ASP A 77 41.22 28.71 -1.56
C ASP A 77 40.30 27.47 -1.69
N PRO A 78 40.87 26.27 -1.92
CA PRO A 78 40.07 25.09 -2.27
C PRO A 78 39.19 24.62 -1.10
N ASP A 79 39.66 24.75 0.14
CA ASP A 79 38.94 24.29 1.32
C ASP A 79 37.78 25.22 1.65
N ALA A 80 38.00 26.54 1.63
CA ALA A 80 36.91 27.51 1.81
C ALA A 80 35.84 27.41 0.71
N LEU A 81 36.25 27.23 -0.56
CA LEU A 81 35.31 27.01 -1.67
C LEU A 81 34.50 25.72 -1.48
N HIS A 82 35.15 24.60 -1.14
CA HIS A 82 34.47 23.32 -0.90
C HIS A 82 33.48 23.41 0.26
N LEU A 83 33.91 23.97 1.40
CA LEU A 83 33.09 24.05 2.61
C LEU A 83 31.92 25.03 2.45
N LEU A 84 32.08 26.15 1.76
CA LEU A 84 30.93 26.99 1.38
C LEU A 84 29.97 26.27 0.44
N GLY A 85 30.48 25.41 -0.44
CA GLY A 85 29.64 24.57 -1.29
C GLY A 85 28.88 23.50 -0.51
N VAL A 86 29.49 22.93 0.54
CA VAL A 86 28.84 22.02 1.50
C VAL A 86 27.73 22.74 2.27
N ILE A 87 28.00 23.95 2.77
CA ILE A 87 26.97 24.76 3.43
C ILE A 87 25.83 25.07 2.46
N ALA A 88 26.13 25.48 1.23
CA ALA A 88 25.11 25.75 0.22
C ALA A 88 24.25 24.51 -0.08
N ARG A 89 24.85 23.31 -0.13
CA ARG A 89 24.14 22.04 -0.25
C ARG A 89 23.17 21.82 0.91
N ASP A 90 23.62 22.02 2.15
CA ASP A 90 22.81 21.79 3.34
C ASP A 90 21.62 22.76 3.44
N GLU A 91 21.75 23.95 2.85
CA GLU A 91 20.67 24.93 2.69
C GLU A 91 19.77 24.66 1.46
N GLY A 92 19.98 23.56 0.73
CA GLY A 92 19.22 23.22 -0.48
C GLY A 92 19.61 24.01 -1.74
N GLN A 93 20.66 24.84 -1.68
CA GLN A 93 21.16 25.62 -2.80
C GLN A 93 22.12 24.79 -3.68
N TYR A 94 21.62 23.69 -4.23
CA TYR A 94 22.44 22.68 -4.92
C TYR A 94 23.24 23.24 -6.11
N GLN A 95 22.67 24.17 -6.89
CA GLN A 95 23.38 24.79 -8.01
C GLN A 95 24.57 25.65 -7.55
N GLN A 96 24.41 26.38 -6.44
CA GLN A 96 25.49 27.14 -5.83
C GLN A 96 26.56 26.19 -5.25
N GLY A 97 26.14 25.10 -4.61
CA GLY A 97 27.04 24.03 -4.14
C GLY A 97 27.88 23.43 -5.27
N ILE A 98 27.24 23.09 -6.40
CA ILE A 98 27.92 22.60 -7.61
C ILE A 98 28.96 23.60 -8.10
N LEU A 99 28.61 24.90 -8.19
CA LEU A 99 29.52 25.93 -8.68
C LEU A 99 30.75 26.09 -7.78
N LEU A 100 30.55 26.19 -6.47
CA LEU A 100 31.62 26.39 -5.49
C LEU A 100 32.56 25.17 -5.42
N ILE A 101 32.01 23.96 -5.33
CA ILE A 101 32.82 22.72 -5.28
C ILE A 101 33.55 22.50 -6.62
N SER A 102 32.93 22.83 -7.76
CA SER A 102 33.61 22.77 -9.06
C SER A 102 34.79 23.73 -9.15
N ARG A 103 34.71 24.91 -8.51
CA ARG A 103 35.86 25.82 -8.40
C ARG A 103 36.97 25.22 -7.52
N ALA A 104 36.62 24.64 -6.38
CA ALA A 104 37.59 23.95 -5.51
C ALA A 104 38.32 22.83 -6.27
N ILE A 105 37.60 22.04 -7.08
CA ILE A 105 38.17 20.95 -7.91
C ILE A 105 39.12 21.48 -8.99
N LYS A 106 38.86 22.66 -9.58
CA LYS A 106 39.78 23.25 -10.56
C LYS A 106 41.15 23.57 -9.94
N VAL A 107 41.17 23.93 -8.66
CA VAL A 107 42.38 24.26 -7.91
C VAL A 107 43.06 22.98 -7.41
N LEU A 108 42.30 22.06 -6.82
CA LEU A 108 42.80 20.80 -6.27
C LEU A 108 42.04 19.58 -6.83
N PRO A 109 42.39 19.10 -8.04
CA PRO A 109 41.61 18.09 -8.78
C PRO A 109 41.79 16.65 -8.29
N LYS A 110 42.61 16.43 -7.26
CA LYS A 110 42.89 15.09 -6.71
C LYS A 110 42.26 14.84 -5.35
N GLU A 111 41.43 15.76 -4.86
CA GLU A 111 40.81 15.60 -3.55
C GLU A 111 39.45 14.90 -3.62
N ALA A 112 39.39 13.67 -3.10
CA ALA A 112 38.24 12.78 -3.26
C ALA A 112 36.98 13.29 -2.57
N ASN A 113 37.10 13.99 -1.43
CA ASN A 113 35.95 14.57 -0.72
C ASN A 113 35.21 15.62 -1.54
N PHE A 114 35.92 16.33 -2.43
CA PHE A 114 35.30 17.34 -3.28
C PHE A 114 34.36 16.67 -4.28
N TYR A 115 34.83 15.60 -4.93
CA TYR A 115 34.01 14.82 -5.86
C TYR A 115 32.85 14.11 -5.17
N ASN A 116 33.04 13.59 -3.95
CA ASN A 116 31.92 13.02 -3.18
C ASN A 116 30.83 14.08 -2.92
N ASN A 117 31.20 15.27 -2.42
CA ASN A 117 30.22 16.31 -2.11
C ASN A 117 29.60 16.94 -3.36
N LEU A 118 30.34 17.00 -4.48
CA LEU A 118 29.80 17.36 -5.78
C LEU A 118 28.73 16.35 -6.24
N GLY A 119 29.01 15.05 -6.07
CA GLY A 119 28.07 13.98 -6.39
C GLY A 119 26.77 14.08 -5.59
N ILE A 120 26.84 14.46 -4.31
CA ILE A 120 25.65 14.70 -3.48
C ILE A 120 24.83 15.86 -4.04
N CYS A 121 25.48 16.98 -4.41
CA CYS A 121 24.77 18.12 -4.99
C CYS A 121 24.07 17.75 -6.32
N TYR A 122 24.75 17.00 -7.20
CA TYR A 122 24.15 16.55 -8.46
C TYR A 122 22.97 15.59 -8.24
N ARG A 123 23.08 14.66 -7.27
CA ARG A 123 21.98 13.74 -6.93
C ARG A 123 20.76 14.52 -6.48
N GLN A 124 20.94 15.47 -5.57
CA GLN A 124 19.84 16.30 -5.04
C GLN A 124 19.26 17.27 -6.08
N SER A 125 20.06 17.69 -7.07
CA SER A 125 19.56 18.46 -8.22
C SER A 125 18.95 17.60 -9.34
N GLY A 126 18.89 16.28 -9.19
CA GLY A 126 18.31 15.33 -10.15
C GLY A 126 19.24 14.88 -11.30
N ASP A 127 20.49 15.34 -11.35
CA ASP A 127 21.46 14.92 -12.38
C ASP A 127 22.20 13.65 -11.95
N LEU A 128 21.49 12.52 -12.01
CA LEU A 128 21.99 11.22 -11.55
C LEU A 128 23.22 10.74 -12.34
N ALA A 129 23.37 11.17 -13.59
CA ALA A 129 24.53 10.83 -14.43
C ALA A 129 25.80 11.50 -13.89
N LYS A 130 25.78 12.81 -13.69
CA LYS A 130 26.93 13.54 -13.12
C LYS A 130 27.19 13.17 -11.66
N ALA A 131 26.15 12.82 -10.90
CA ALA A 131 26.33 12.28 -9.56
C ALA A 131 27.16 10.98 -9.59
N CYS A 132 26.84 10.07 -10.50
CA CYS A 132 27.56 8.80 -10.70
C CYS A 132 29.03 9.05 -11.07
N GLU A 133 29.28 9.89 -12.07
CA GLU A 133 30.64 10.25 -12.50
C GLU A 133 31.46 10.85 -11.34
N SER A 134 30.84 11.71 -10.54
CA SER A 134 31.50 12.35 -9.40
C SER A 134 31.84 11.33 -8.30
N TYR A 135 30.92 10.43 -7.94
CA TYR A 135 31.21 9.37 -6.96
C TYR A 135 32.26 8.37 -7.46
N GLU A 136 32.19 7.95 -8.73
CA GLU A 136 33.20 7.09 -9.34
C GLU A 136 34.57 7.75 -9.32
N LYS A 137 34.64 9.07 -9.59
CA LYS A 137 35.89 9.84 -9.51
C LYS A 137 36.42 9.90 -8.08
N ALA A 138 35.55 10.10 -7.08
CA ALA A 138 35.93 10.08 -5.67
C ALA A 138 36.54 8.72 -5.28
N VAL A 139 35.89 7.61 -5.66
CA VAL A 139 36.38 6.24 -5.40
C VAL A 139 37.66 5.93 -6.19
N ALA A 140 37.82 6.44 -7.41
CA ALA A 140 39.04 6.26 -8.19
C ALA A 140 40.24 7.02 -7.59
N LEU A 141 40.01 8.20 -7.02
CA LEU A 141 41.04 8.98 -6.32
C LEU A 141 41.37 8.38 -4.95
N LYS A 142 40.37 7.86 -4.25
CA LYS A 142 40.50 7.25 -2.93
C LYS A 142 39.68 5.95 -2.85
N PRO A 143 40.28 4.78 -3.16
CA PRO A 143 39.58 3.49 -3.21
C PRO A 143 38.98 3.00 -1.89
N ASP A 144 39.42 3.54 -0.76
CA ASP A 144 38.95 3.27 0.60
C ASP A 144 37.97 4.35 1.14
N HIS A 145 37.43 5.21 0.26
CA HIS A 145 36.46 6.23 0.64
C HIS A 145 35.08 5.61 0.91
N VAL A 146 34.83 5.29 2.19
CA VAL A 146 33.63 4.58 2.66
C VAL A 146 32.33 5.30 2.28
N GLN A 147 32.24 6.62 2.51
CA GLN A 147 31.03 7.38 2.21
C GLN A 147 30.77 7.44 0.69
N ALA A 148 31.80 7.62 -0.13
CA ALA A 148 31.66 7.62 -1.59
C ALA A 148 31.22 6.25 -2.12
N LEU A 149 31.76 5.15 -1.57
CA LEU A 149 31.34 3.78 -1.90
C LEU A 149 29.86 3.53 -1.54
N ASN A 150 29.42 4.00 -0.36
CA ASN A 150 28.01 3.90 0.04
C ASN A 150 27.09 4.72 -0.87
N ASN A 151 27.45 5.97 -1.14
CA ASN A 151 26.67 6.86 -2.02
C ASN A 151 26.59 6.31 -3.45
N LEU A 152 27.70 5.78 -3.97
CA LEU A 152 27.75 5.12 -5.27
C LEU A 152 26.88 3.86 -5.28
N GLY A 153 26.93 3.06 -4.21
CA GLY A 153 26.10 1.87 -4.05
C GLY A 153 24.61 2.18 -4.07
N ASN A 154 24.18 3.17 -3.28
CA ASN A 154 22.80 3.65 -3.25
C ASN A 154 22.37 4.19 -4.63
N LEU A 155 23.20 5.00 -5.29
CA LEU A 155 22.89 5.51 -6.63
C LEU A 155 22.80 4.39 -7.69
N TYR A 156 23.62 3.35 -7.59
CA TYR A 156 23.48 2.18 -8.46
C TYR A 156 22.17 1.44 -8.22
N SER A 157 21.69 1.39 -6.97
CA SER A 157 20.38 0.84 -6.63
C SER A 157 19.25 1.63 -7.29
N ASP A 158 19.26 2.96 -7.19
CA ASP A 158 18.27 3.83 -7.84
C ASP A 158 18.19 3.59 -9.36
N ARG A 159 19.33 3.23 -9.98
CA ARG A 159 19.44 2.90 -11.40
C ARG A 159 19.21 1.42 -11.73
N ARG A 160 18.76 0.61 -10.76
CA ARG A 160 18.55 -0.85 -10.86
C ARG A 160 19.79 -1.64 -11.29
N MET A 161 20.99 -1.12 -11.01
CA MET A 161 22.28 -1.79 -11.25
C MET A 161 22.71 -2.58 -10.02
N PHE A 162 21.87 -3.52 -9.57
CA PHE A 162 21.97 -4.18 -8.26
C PHE A 162 23.33 -4.86 -8.02
N SER A 163 23.91 -5.53 -9.02
CA SER A 163 25.25 -6.13 -8.91
C SER A 163 26.34 -5.11 -8.54
N LYS A 164 26.32 -3.91 -9.14
CA LYS A 164 27.28 -2.84 -8.85
C LYS A 164 26.99 -2.18 -7.50
N ALA A 165 25.70 -2.03 -7.17
CA ALA A 165 25.26 -1.51 -5.88
C ALA A 165 25.81 -2.37 -4.73
N ARG A 166 25.54 -3.68 -4.79
CA ARG A 166 26.00 -4.68 -3.82
C ARG A 166 27.52 -4.72 -3.69
N GLN A 167 28.25 -4.67 -4.81
CA GLN A 167 29.72 -4.64 -4.78
C GLN A 167 30.25 -3.40 -4.04
N SER A 168 29.68 -2.23 -4.31
CA SER A 168 30.10 -0.97 -3.69
C SER A 168 29.78 -0.95 -2.19
N LEU A 169 28.58 -1.41 -1.81
CA LEU A 169 28.14 -1.48 -0.42
C LEU A 169 28.92 -2.51 0.41
N LYS A 170 29.18 -3.71 -0.13
CA LYS A 170 30.03 -4.72 0.54
C LYS A 170 31.45 -4.21 0.75
N ARG A 171 32.00 -3.43 -0.20
CA ARG A 171 33.30 -2.76 -0.01
C ARG A 171 33.25 -1.70 1.09
N ALA A 172 32.20 -0.88 1.14
CA ALA A 172 32.02 0.10 2.23
C ALA A 172 31.96 -0.58 3.60
N ILE A 173 31.20 -1.67 3.72
CA ILE A 173 31.09 -2.48 4.96
C ILE A 173 32.42 -3.14 5.32
N ALA A 174 33.16 -3.67 4.35
CA ALA A 174 34.47 -4.29 4.62
C ALA A 174 35.50 -3.29 5.16
N LEU A 175 35.43 -2.03 4.71
CA LEU A 175 36.30 -0.94 5.16
C LEU A 175 35.85 -0.36 6.52
N ASN A 176 34.54 -0.29 6.76
CA ASN A 176 33.97 0.14 8.02
C ASN A 176 32.75 -0.72 8.40
N PRO A 177 32.94 -1.81 9.17
CA PRO A 177 31.85 -2.70 9.57
C PRO A 177 30.78 -2.02 10.42
N ALA A 178 31.12 -0.93 11.11
CA ALA A 178 30.21 -0.16 11.96
C ALA A 178 29.46 0.96 11.19
N PHE A 179 29.40 0.90 9.85
CA PHE A 179 28.69 1.88 9.06
C PHE A 179 27.23 1.46 8.79
N ALA A 180 26.32 1.86 9.68
CA ALA A 180 24.90 1.48 9.63
C ALA A 180 24.23 1.75 8.27
N ASP A 181 24.52 2.90 7.64
CA ASP A 181 23.90 3.29 6.37
C ASP A 181 24.27 2.34 5.21
N ALA A 182 25.49 1.78 5.23
CA ALA A 182 25.90 0.81 4.21
C ALA A 182 25.19 -0.54 4.37
N HIS A 183 24.96 -0.99 5.60
CA HIS A 183 24.15 -2.17 5.89
C HIS A 183 22.69 -1.97 5.53
N PHE A 184 22.10 -0.82 5.87
CA PHE A 184 20.73 -0.46 5.49
C PHE A 184 20.54 -0.42 3.96
N ASN A 185 21.43 0.26 3.25
CA ASN A 185 21.37 0.34 1.78
C ASN A 185 21.60 -1.04 1.14
N LEU A 186 22.43 -1.91 1.74
CA LEU A 186 22.61 -3.29 1.27
C LEU A 186 21.32 -4.10 1.46
N GLY A 187 20.66 -3.96 2.61
CA GLY A 187 19.35 -4.58 2.86
C GLY A 187 18.31 -4.16 1.83
N SER A 188 18.27 -2.88 1.47
CA SER A 188 17.35 -2.34 0.45
C SER A 188 17.61 -2.92 -0.95
N VAL A 189 18.88 -3.07 -1.32
CA VAL A 189 19.27 -3.73 -2.58
C VAL A 189 18.85 -5.19 -2.59
N LEU A 190 19.13 -5.94 -1.52
CA LEU A 190 18.81 -7.36 -1.40
C LEU A 190 17.30 -7.62 -1.41
N GLN A 191 16.53 -6.76 -0.74
CA GLN A 191 15.07 -6.80 -0.78
C GLN A 191 14.54 -6.60 -2.20
N SER A 192 15.13 -5.67 -2.96
CA SER A 192 14.78 -5.44 -4.37
C SER A 192 15.16 -6.61 -5.29
N GLU A 193 16.14 -7.42 -4.89
CA GLU A 193 16.53 -8.68 -5.54
C GLU A 193 15.71 -9.89 -5.04
N GLU A 194 14.70 -9.68 -4.17
CA GLU A 194 13.91 -10.73 -3.50
C GLU A 194 14.73 -11.69 -2.60
N ALA A 195 15.96 -11.31 -2.23
CA ALA A 195 16.81 -12.03 -1.27
C ALA A 195 16.46 -11.64 0.17
N LEU A 196 15.25 -12.02 0.60
CA LEU A 196 14.61 -11.52 1.83
C LEU A 196 15.39 -11.83 3.12
N GLU A 197 15.92 -13.04 3.28
CA GLU A 197 16.68 -13.41 4.48
C GLU A 197 18.00 -12.64 4.59
N GLU A 198 18.71 -12.42 3.48
CA GLU A 198 19.93 -11.62 3.45
C GLU A 198 19.63 -10.13 3.69
N ALA A 199 18.49 -9.65 3.18
CA ALA A 199 18.01 -8.30 3.43
C ALA A 199 17.73 -8.09 4.92
N LEU A 200 17.01 -9.03 5.55
CA LEU A 200 16.73 -9.03 6.98
C LEU A 200 18.01 -8.98 7.81
N GLN A 201 19.00 -9.83 7.50
CA GLN A 201 20.28 -9.83 8.19
C GLN A 201 20.97 -8.45 8.08
N SER A 202 20.95 -7.86 6.89
CA SER A 202 21.57 -6.54 6.66
C SER A 202 20.88 -5.43 7.45
N TYR A 203 19.54 -5.42 7.48
CA TYR A 203 18.79 -4.46 8.32
C TYR A 203 19.07 -4.67 9.82
N GLN A 204 19.12 -5.91 10.29
CA GLN A 204 19.46 -6.22 11.68
C GLN A 204 20.87 -5.75 12.06
N GLN A 205 21.86 -5.84 11.15
CA GLN A 205 23.18 -5.26 11.38
C GLN A 205 23.14 -3.73 11.46
N ALA A 206 22.38 -3.06 10.59
CA ALA A 206 22.17 -1.63 10.68
C ALA A 206 21.57 -1.22 12.03
N LEU A 207 20.58 -1.96 12.51
CA LEU A 207 19.89 -1.73 13.79
C LEU A 207 20.75 -2.08 15.01
N ALA A 208 21.63 -3.07 14.91
CA ALA A 208 22.59 -3.37 15.98
C ALA A 208 23.61 -2.23 16.17
N ILE A 209 23.93 -1.50 15.10
CA ILE A 209 24.83 -0.34 15.13
C ILE A 209 24.08 0.93 15.53
N ARG A 210 22.88 1.15 14.97
CA ARG A 210 22.02 2.32 15.19
C ARG A 210 20.59 1.86 15.51
N PRO A 211 20.26 1.60 16.78
CA PRO A 211 18.95 1.08 17.17
C PRO A 211 17.75 1.99 16.85
N ASP A 212 17.97 3.31 16.79
CA ASP A 212 16.98 4.35 16.50
C ASP A 212 16.80 4.62 15.00
N TYR A 213 17.33 3.77 14.12
CA TYR A 213 17.19 3.92 12.67
C TYR A 213 15.79 3.47 12.19
N VAL A 214 14.81 4.38 12.26
CA VAL A 214 13.39 4.08 12.03
C VAL A 214 13.07 3.57 10.61
N GLU A 215 13.78 4.04 9.59
CA GLU A 215 13.63 3.52 8.22
C GLU A 215 14.12 2.07 8.11
N ALA A 216 15.20 1.72 8.81
CA ALA A 216 15.67 0.34 8.89
C ALA A 216 14.70 -0.55 9.68
N LEU A 217 14.08 -0.03 10.75
CA LEU A 217 13.02 -0.74 11.48
C LEU A 217 11.81 -1.02 10.60
N SER A 218 11.35 -0.02 9.87
CA SER A 218 10.23 -0.15 8.95
C SER A 218 10.51 -1.18 7.85
N ASN A 219 11.67 -1.09 7.19
CA ASN A 219 12.00 -2.03 6.12
C ASN A 219 12.26 -3.44 6.67
N CYS A 220 12.85 -3.57 7.86
CA CYS A 220 12.98 -4.84 8.56
C CYS A 220 11.60 -5.47 8.83
N GLY A 221 10.66 -4.68 9.35
CA GLY A 221 9.28 -5.13 9.58
C GLY A 221 8.58 -5.57 8.29
N MET A 222 8.75 -4.84 7.19
CA MET A 222 8.20 -5.21 5.89
C MET A 222 8.79 -6.52 5.35
N VAL A 223 10.10 -6.74 5.49
CA VAL A 223 10.74 -8.01 5.08
C VAL A 223 10.26 -9.16 5.96
N LEU A 224 10.13 -8.96 7.27
CA LEU A 224 9.59 -9.96 8.19
C LEU A 224 8.15 -10.33 7.81
N HIS A 225 7.34 -9.36 7.44
CA HIS A 225 6.00 -9.58 6.92
C HIS A 225 5.98 -10.42 5.63
N GLN A 226 6.89 -10.14 4.69
CA GLN A 226 7.04 -10.92 3.45
C GLN A 226 7.51 -12.36 3.71
N LEU A 227 8.18 -12.59 4.84
CA LEU A 227 8.60 -13.90 5.34
C LEU A 227 7.56 -14.57 6.25
N ASP A 228 6.33 -14.02 6.34
CA ASP A 228 5.24 -14.47 7.21
C ASP A 228 5.61 -14.52 8.72
N ARG A 229 6.57 -13.68 9.16
CA ARG A 229 7.01 -13.52 10.57
C ARG A 229 6.32 -12.31 11.21
N GLU A 230 5.00 -12.41 11.34
CA GLU A 230 4.12 -11.27 11.66
C GLU A 230 4.37 -10.64 13.04
N ASP A 231 4.64 -11.46 14.08
CA ASP A 231 4.87 -10.94 15.43
C ASP A 231 6.16 -10.12 15.52
N GLU A 232 7.18 -10.51 14.77
CA GLU A 232 8.44 -9.77 14.69
C GLU A 232 8.28 -8.50 13.85
N ALA A 233 7.48 -8.54 12.78
CA ALA A 233 7.14 -7.36 11.99
C ALA A 233 6.43 -6.30 12.85
N LEU A 234 5.43 -6.72 13.63
CA LEU A 234 4.72 -5.87 14.59
C LEU A 234 5.69 -5.19 15.56
N ALA A 235 6.60 -5.95 16.17
CA ALA A 235 7.59 -5.43 17.09
C ALA A 235 8.51 -4.37 16.45
N CYS A 236 8.90 -4.55 15.18
CA CYS A 236 9.68 -3.56 14.45
C CYS A 236 8.92 -2.24 14.25
N PHE A 237 7.66 -2.29 13.82
CA PHE A 237 6.86 -1.08 13.61
C PHE A 237 6.54 -0.36 14.92
N GLU A 238 6.22 -1.09 15.99
CA GLU A 238 6.06 -0.50 17.33
C GLU A 238 7.35 0.18 17.82
N MET A 239 8.50 -0.44 17.56
CA MET A 239 9.78 0.13 17.94
C MET A 239 10.11 1.39 17.13
N ALA A 240 9.76 1.44 15.84
CA ALA A 240 9.90 2.64 15.03
C ALA A 240 9.09 3.81 15.61
N ILE A 241 7.84 3.56 16.03
CA ILE A 241 6.98 4.56 16.68
C ILE A 241 7.57 5.00 18.04
N ARG A 242 8.17 4.08 18.81
CA ARG A 242 8.82 4.43 20.09
C ARG A 242 10.00 5.37 19.91
N TYR A 243 10.81 5.18 18.86
CA TYR A 243 11.94 6.07 18.56
C TYR A 243 11.49 7.38 17.90
N GLN A 244 10.49 7.32 17.02
CA GLN A 244 9.92 8.48 16.35
C GLN A 244 8.39 8.36 16.26
N ALA A 245 7.71 9.08 17.15
CA ALA A 245 6.25 9.00 17.28
C ALA A 245 5.49 9.56 16.07
N ASP A 246 6.11 10.40 15.23
CA ASP A 246 5.53 10.98 14.02
C ASP A 246 6.01 10.28 12.73
N PHE A 247 6.49 9.04 12.83
CA PHE A 247 6.94 8.26 11.67
C PHE A 247 5.77 7.54 10.97
N ALA A 248 5.15 8.22 10.00
CA ALA A 248 3.97 7.76 9.27
C ALA A 248 4.07 6.33 8.68
N PRO A 249 5.20 5.89 8.08
CA PRO A 249 5.28 4.57 7.48
C PRO A 249 5.05 3.41 8.47
N ALA A 250 5.42 3.56 9.74
CA ALA A 250 5.15 2.53 10.75
C ALA A 250 3.65 2.38 11.01
N TYR A 251 2.92 3.47 11.11
CA TYR A 251 1.46 3.45 11.25
C TYR A 251 0.77 2.86 10.01
N ALA A 252 1.21 3.24 8.82
CA ALA A 252 0.68 2.68 7.56
C ALA A 252 0.88 1.16 7.49
N ASN A 253 2.06 0.69 7.91
CA ASN A 253 2.38 -0.74 7.93
C ASN A 253 1.60 -1.52 9.01
N LEU A 254 1.39 -0.95 10.19
CA LEU A 254 0.51 -1.53 11.22
C LEU A 254 -0.95 -1.64 10.72
N GLY A 255 -1.43 -0.59 10.06
CA GLY A 255 -2.73 -0.60 9.40
C GLY A 255 -2.84 -1.70 8.34
N ALA A 256 -1.83 -1.84 7.48
CA ALA A 256 -1.78 -2.89 6.46
C ALA A 256 -1.75 -4.31 7.06
N LEU A 257 -0.99 -4.53 8.15
CA LEU A 257 -0.96 -5.78 8.90
C LEU A 257 -2.34 -6.16 9.45
N ALA A 258 -3.02 -5.19 10.08
CA ALA A 258 -4.39 -5.39 10.58
C ALA A 258 -5.36 -5.67 9.43
N MET A 259 -5.21 -5.00 8.28
CA MET A 259 -6.00 -5.28 7.08
C MET A 259 -5.79 -6.70 6.53
N LYS A 260 -4.56 -7.24 6.52
CA LYS A 260 -4.29 -8.64 6.11
C LYS A 260 -4.98 -9.67 7.02
N LYS A 261 -5.21 -9.32 8.29
CA LYS A 261 -5.94 -10.14 9.26
C LYS A 261 -7.46 -9.89 9.23
N ASP A 262 -7.94 -9.12 8.25
CA ASP A 262 -9.32 -8.66 8.12
C ASP A 262 -9.82 -7.82 9.33
N LEU A 263 -8.91 -7.28 10.15
CA LEU A 263 -9.25 -6.50 11.34
C LEU A 263 -9.42 -5.00 11.00
N SER A 264 -10.38 -4.67 10.13
CA SER A 264 -10.56 -3.29 9.63
C SER A 264 -10.85 -2.25 10.72
N ALA A 265 -11.52 -2.64 11.81
CA ALA A 265 -11.74 -1.75 12.97
C ALA A 265 -10.44 -1.39 13.70
N GLU A 266 -9.49 -2.32 13.78
CA GLU A 266 -8.17 -2.09 14.38
C GLU A 266 -7.25 -1.34 13.43
N ALA A 267 -7.37 -1.60 12.11
CA ALA A 267 -6.57 -0.92 11.09
C ALA A 267 -6.89 0.57 10.98
N LEU A 268 -8.18 0.94 11.07
CA LEU A 268 -8.67 2.30 10.82
C LEU A 268 -7.90 3.40 11.60
N PRO A 269 -7.72 3.34 12.94
CA PRO A 269 -7.01 4.39 13.67
C PRO A 269 -5.54 4.53 13.24
N PHE A 270 -4.84 3.43 12.91
CA PHE A 270 -3.47 3.50 12.41
C PHE A 270 -3.41 4.17 11.04
N LEU A 271 -4.31 3.79 10.13
CA LEU A 271 -4.36 4.35 8.77
C LEU A 271 -4.74 5.83 8.77
N LEU A 272 -5.69 6.24 9.62
CA LEU A 272 -6.05 7.64 9.81
C LEU A 272 -4.85 8.45 10.34
N HIS A 273 -4.11 7.91 11.31
CA HIS A 273 -2.95 8.60 11.85
C HIS A 273 -1.80 8.70 10.83
N ALA A 274 -1.55 7.63 10.06
CA ALA A 274 -0.60 7.66 8.95
C ALA A 274 -0.98 8.73 7.92
N ASN A 275 -2.26 8.81 7.54
CA ASN A 275 -2.76 9.81 6.61
C ASN A 275 -2.71 11.26 7.18
N GLN A 276 -2.82 11.43 8.49
CA GLN A 276 -2.64 12.75 9.13
C GLN A 276 -1.18 13.23 9.04
N LEU A 277 -0.22 12.31 9.18
CA LEU A 277 1.20 12.62 9.09
C LEU A 277 1.66 12.80 7.64
N GLU A 278 1.17 11.95 6.73
CA GLU A 278 1.48 11.96 5.29
C GLU A 278 0.19 11.80 4.45
N PRO A 279 -0.53 12.90 4.16
CA PRO A 279 -1.82 12.84 3.45
C PRO A 279 -1.71 12.46 1.97
N ASP A 280 -0.53 12.60 1.36
CA ASP A 280 -0.31 12.35 -0.07
C ASP A 280 0.24 10.94 -0.35
N ASN A 281 -0.09 9.96 0.50
CA ASN A 281 0.35 8.57 0.35
C ASN A 281 -0.77 7.67 -0.26
N PRO A 282 -0.69 7.30 -1.55
CA PRO A 282 -1.76 6.57 -2.23
C PRO A 282 -1.99 5.16 -1.67
N ASN A 283 -0.96 4.50 -1.13
CA ASN A 283 -1.11 3.17 -0.53
C ASN A 283 -1.88 3.25 0.79
N THR A 284 -1.58 4.26 1.62
CA THR A 284 -2.28 4.50 2.89
C THR A 284 -3.75 4.84 2.62
N LEU A 285 -4.03 5.74 1.67
CA LEU A 285 -5.38 6.09 1.26
C LEU A 285 -6.17 4.89 0.70
N ASN A 286 -5.52 4.02 -0.09
CA ASN A 286 -6.17 2.81 -0.62
C ASN A 286 -6.55 1.84 0.51
N ASN A 287 -5.65 1.61 1.48
CA ASN A 287 -5.92 0.79 2.65
C ASN A 287 -6.99 1.41 3.56
N LEU A 288 -6.96 2.73 3.73
CA LEU A 288 -7.94 3.48 4.51
C LEU A 288 -9.33 3.35 3.90
N ALA A 289 -9.46 3.58 2.60
CA ALA A 289 -10.72 3.42 1.89
C ALA A 289 -11.26 1.98 1.95
N GLN A 290 -10.37 0.99 1.92
CA GLN A 290 -10.76 -0.40 2.10
C GLN A 290 -11.29 -0.66 3.51
N ALA A 291 -10.61 -0.16 4.55
CA ALA A 291 -11.05 -0.29 5.94
C ALA A 291 -12.41 0.39 6.16
N GLU A 292 -12.57 1.60 5.66
CA GLU A 292 -13.82 2.38 5.73
C GLU A 292 -14.97 1.67 5.03
N LYS A 293 -14.75 1.15 3.81
CA LYS A 293 -15.73 0.32 3.09
C LYS A 293 -16.12 -0.90 3.92
N ASN A 294 -15.14 -1.61 4.47
CA ASN A 294 -15.38 -2.79 5.31
C ASN A 294 -16.17 -2.46 6.57
N LEU A 295 -16.06 -1.22 7.08
CA LEU A 295 -16.79 -0.70 8.24
C LEU A 295 -18.15 -0.08 7.89
N GLY A 296 -18.50 0.04 6.60
CA GLY A 296 -19.72 0.67 6.13
C GLY A 296 -19.66 2.21 6.04
N LEU A 297 -18.47 2.79 6.16
CA LEU A 297 -18.20 4.23 6.02
C LEU A 297 -18.03 4.59 4.54
N PHE A 298 -19.10 4.42 3.76
CA PHE A 298 -19.00 4.49 2.29
C PHE A 298 -18.64 5.87 1.75
N ALA A 299 -19.06 6.95 2.42
CA ALA A 299 -18.73 8.31 1.99
C ALA A 299 -17.22 8.56 2.07
N ASP A 300 -16.62 8.22 3.21
CA ASP A 300 -15.18 8.35 3.45
C ASP A 300 -14.39 7.45 2.48
N ALA A 301 -14.85 6.20 2.27
CA ALA A 301 -14.22 5.26 1.36
C ALA A 301 -14.18 5.77 -0.10
N VAL A 302 -15.24 6.45 -0.55
CA VAL A 302 -15.29 7.07 -1.88
C VAL A 302 -14.31 8.24 -1.96
N GLU A 303 -14.27 9.09 -0.93
CA GLU A 303 -13.37 10.24 -0.87
C GLU A 303 -11.90 9.80 -0.93
N HIS A 304 -11.48 8.91 -0.02
CA HIS A 304 -10.09 8.44 0.03
C HIS A 304 -9.70 7.62 -1.21
N SER A 305 -10.62 6.83 -1.80
CA SER A 305 -10.33 6.15 -3.07
C SER A 305 -10.11 7.14 -4.22
N ALA A 306 -10.90 8.22 -4.27
CA ALA A 306 -10.73 9.24 -5.31
C ALA A 306 -9.42 10.00 -5.13
N GLN A 307 -9.04 10.32 -3.90
CA GLN A 307 -7.75 10.93 -3.56
C GLN A 307 -6.58 10.02 -3.96
N ALA A 308 -6.61 8.74 -3.60
CA ALA A 308 -5.58 7.76 -3.95
C ALA A 308 -5.37 7.66 -5.47
N PHE A 309 -6.48 7.59 -6.24
CA PHE A 309 -6.39 7.58 -7.70
C PHE A 309 -5.79 8.87 -8.26
N ASN A 310 -6.17 10.04 -7.73
CA ASN A 310 -5.67 11.32 -8.24
C ASN A 310 -4.16 11.50 -8.00
N LEU A 311 -3.64 10.98 -6.89
CA LEU A 311 -2.20 11.01 -6.58
C LEU A 311 -1.39 10.08 -7.48
N ALA A 312 -1.93 8.89 -7.79
CA ALA A 312 -1.19 7.86 -8.52
C ALA A 312 -2.04 7.16 -9.60
N PRO A 313 -2.52 7.88 -10.64
CA PRO A 313 -3.54 7.38 -11.57
C PRO A 313 -3.08 6.23 -12.47
N THR A 314 -1.77 5.99 -12.54
CA THR A 314 -1.16 4.91 -13.33
C THR A 314 -0.49 3.86 -12.46
N ALA A 315 -0.38 4.08 -11.15
CA ALA A 315 0.17 3.09 -10.23
C ALA A 315 -0.92 2.12 -9.79
N LEU A 316 -0.51 0.91 -9.37
CA LEU A 316 -1.45 -0.15 -8.99
C LEU A 316 -2.47 0.31 -7.94
N ALA A 317 -2.01 0.94 -6.84
CA ALA A 317 -2.89 1.41 -5.77
C ALA A 317 -3.97 2.40 -6.23
N GLY A 318 -3.61 3.31 -7.14
CA GLY A 318 -4.59 4.22 -7.74
C GLY A 318 -5.58 3.48 -8.62
N LEU A 319 -5.11 2.57 -9.48
CA LEU A 319 -5.96 1.77 -10.36
C LEU A 319 -6.95 0.89 -9.57
N GLU A 320 -6.51 0.25 -8.49
CA GLU A 320 -7.36 -0.49 -7.55
C GLU A 320 -8.45 0.39 -6.95
N SER A 321 -8.09 1.59 -6.49
CA SER A 321 -9.06 2.56 -5.95
C SER A 321 -10.11 2.97 -6.98
N ALA A 322 -9.73 3.17 -8.25
CA ALA A 322 -10.69 3.44 -9.31
C ALA A 322 -11.60 2.24 -9.61
N ILE A 323 -11.11 1.00 -9.51
CA ILE A 323 -11.97 -0.19 -9.66
C ILE A 323 -12.96 -0.29 -8.51
N ARG A 324 -12.52 -0.04 -7.27
CA ARG A 324 -13.41 0.04 -6.11
C ARG A 324 -14.51 1.09 -6.32
N LEU A 325 -14.16 2.28 -6.78
CA LEU A 325 -15.13 3.33 -7.11
C LEU A 325 -16.12 2.89 -8.20
N ALA A 326 -15.65 2.15 -9.22
CA ALA A 326 -16.54 1.61 -10.24
C ALA A 326 -17.57 0.63 -9.67
N ILE A 327 -17.15 -0.25 -8.75
CA ILE A 327 -18.03 -1.19 -8.05
C ILE A 327 -19.02 -0.43 -7.14
N LEU A 328 -18.55 0.57 -6.39
CA LEU A 328 -19.42 1.36 -5.51
C LEU A 328 -20.48 2.14 -6.30
N CYS A 329 -20.10 2.76 -7.42
CA CYS A 329 -21.06 3.38 -8.34
C CYS A 329 -22.05 2.35 -8.91
N TYR A 330 -21.57 1.17 -9.32
CA TYR A 330 -22.43 0.09 -9.80
C TYR A 330 -23.47 -0.34 -8.76
N LEU A 331 -23.06 -0.50 -7.49
CA LEU A 331 -23.94 -0.85 -6.36
C LEU A 331 -24.90 0.28 -5.94
N GLN A 332 -24.65 1.51 -6.39
CA GLN A 332 -25.54 2.66 -6.21
C GLN A 332 -26.44 2.93 -7.42
N ASP A 333 -26.50 1.99 -8.38
CA ASP A 333 -27.18 2.14 -9.67
C ASP A 333 -26.65 3.31 -10.54
N ASP A 334 -25.48 3.88 -10.22
CA ASP A 334 -24.80 4.91 -11.00
C ASP A 334 -23.94 4.27 -12.10
N LYS A 335 -24.62 3.84 -13.18
CA LYS A 335 -23.96 3.22 -14.34
C LYS A 335 -22.97 4.14 -15.03
N ALA A 336 -23.23 5.46 -15.01
CA ALA A 336 -22.37 6.45 -15.66
C ALA A 336 -21.06 6.63 -14.88
N GLY A 337 -21.13 6.77 -13.56
CA GLY A 337 -19.97 6.81 -12.68
C GLY A 337 -19.18 5.50 -12.72
N ALA A 338 -19.85 4.35 -12.76
CA ALA A 338 -19.19 3.06 -12.88
C ALA A 338 -18.35 2.97 -14.18
N ARG A 339 -18.93 3.36 -15.32
CA ARG A 339 -18.21 3.42 -16.61
C ARG A 339 -17.08 4.46 -16.60
N HIS A 340 -17.29 5.62 -15.97
CA HIS A 340 -16.27 6.66 -15.84
C HIS A 340 -15.01 6.11 -15.17
N TRP A 341 -15.18 5.45 -14.02
CA TRP A 341 -14.06 4.91 -13.25
C TRP A 341 -13.40 3.71 -13.92
N LEU A 342 -14.15 2.82 -14.59
CA LEU A 342 -13.57 1.75 -15.39
C LEU A 342 -12.68 2.25 -16.53
N MET A 343 -13.09 3.33 -17.22
CA MET A 343 -12.25 3.91 -18.27
C MET A 343 -10.94 4.46 -17.72
N ARG A 344 -10.99 5.11 -16.54
CA ARG A 344 -9.82 5.67 -15.87
C ARG A 344 -8.87 4.62 -15.31
N SER A 345 -9.38 3.43 -14.99
CA SER A 345 -8.57 2.28 -14.55
C SER A 345 -8.15 1.34 -15.67
N SER A 346 -8.39 1.68 -16.95
CA SER A 346 -8.05 0.79 -18.10
C SER A 346 -6.58 0.38 -18.19
N ALA A 347 -5.66 1.11 -17.55
CA ALA A 347 -4.26 0.69 -17.46
C ALA A 347 -4.06 -0.60 -16.65
N ILE A 348 -5.02 -1.01 -15.81
CA ILE A 348 -4.96 -2.26 -15.04
C ILE A 348 -4.85 -3.49 -15.93
N THR A 349 -5.33 -3.43 -17.18
CA THR A 349 -5.20 -4.55 -18.13
C THR A 349 -3.75 -4.85 -18.53
N ARG A 350 -2.83 -3.94 -18.17
CA ARG A 350 -1.38 -4.06 -18.39
C ARG A 350 -0.61 -4.30 -17.10
N SER A 351 -1.22 -4.08 -15.93
CA SER A 351 -0.61 -4.50 -14.67
C SER A 351 -0.80 -6.01 -14.55
N GLY A 352 0.25 -6.75 -14.25
CA GLY A 352 0.16 -8.21 -14.04
C GLY A 352 -0.71 -8.62 -12.83
N ASP A 353 -1.38 -7.67 -12.18
CA ASP A 353 -2.28 -7.89 -11.06
C ASP A 353 -3.61 -8.52 -11.52
N ARG A 354 -3.82 -9.77 -11.09
CA ARG A 354 -4.93 -10.60 -11.56
C ARG A 354 -6.26 -10.28 -10.87
N PRO A 355 -6.34 -10.06 -9.55
CA PRO A 355 -7.60 -9.78 -8.86
C PRO A 355 -8.26 -8.47 -9.31
N ALA A 356 -7.53 -7.35 -9.34
CA ALA A 356 -8.10 -6.07 -9.75
C ALA A 356 -8.58 -6.13 -11.21
N HIS A 357 -7.79 -6.77 -12.10
CA HIS A 357 -8.20 -6.97 -13.48
C HIS A 357 -9.47 -7.84 -13.62
N ALA A 358 -9.64 -8.86 -12.77
CA ALA A 358 -10.85 -9.68 -12.75
C ALA A 358 -12.09 -8.85 -12.41
N TYR A 359 -12.02 -8.01 -11.38
CA TYR A 359 -13.11 -7.10 -11.01
C TYR A 359 -13.40 -6.07 -12.09
N TRP A 360 -12.36 -5.48 -12.68
CA TRP A 360 -12.50 -4.56 -13.81
C TRP A 360 -13.27 -5.20 -14.97
N THR A 361 -12.92 -6.45 -15.30
CA THR A 361 -13.56 -7.22 -16.37
C THR A 361 -15.01 -7.56 -16.02
N LEU A 362 -15.26 -8.06 -14.81
CA LEU A 362 -16.60 -8.44 -14.35
C LEU A 362 -17.57 -7.27 -14.40
N ILE A 363 -17.20 -6.11 -13.84
CA ILE A 363 -18.09 -4.93 -13.85
C ILE A 363 -18.33 -4.44 -15.28
N GLY A 364 -17.31 -4.45 -16.14
CA GLY A 364 -17.47 -4.12 -17.56
C GLY A 364 -18.47 -5.03 -18.28
N LEU A 365 -18.40 -6.34 -18.04
CA LEU A 365 -19.34 -7.33 -18.57
C LEU A 365 -20.75 -7.14 -18.02
N LEU A 366 -20.90 -6.91 -16.71
CA LEU A 366 -22.20 -6.69 -16.07
C LEU A 366 -22.89 -5.42 -16.58
N LEU A 367 -22.17 -4.31 -16.70
CA LEU A 367 -22.72 -3.07 -17.27
C LEU A 367 -23.19 -3.27 -18.72
N SER A 368 -22.41 -3.98 -19.53
CA SER A 368 -22.76 -4.29 -20.92
C SER A 368 -23.92 -5.29 -21.03
N TRP A 369 -24.07 -6.17 -20.04
CA TRP A 369 -25.22 -7.07 -19.94
C TRP A 369 -26.49 -6.31 -19.58
N GLN A 370 -26.44 -5.48 -18.53
CA GLN A 370 -27.57 -4.66 -18.09
C GLN A 370 -28.12 -3.76 -19.20
N GLU A 371 -27.26 -3.26 -20.08
CA GLU A 371 -27.66 -2.43 -21.21
C GLU A 371 -28.43 -3.22 -22.28
N ARG A 372 -28.01 -4.47 -22.56
CA ARG A 372 -28.65 -5.34 -23.56
C ARG A 372 -29.93 -6.00 -23.05
N HIS A 373 -30.02 -6.21 -21.73
CA HIS A 373 -31.12 -6.92 -21.07
C HIS A 373 -31.81 -6.03 -20.04
N ALA A 374 -32.06 -4.76 -20.40
CA ALA A 374 -32.64 -3.78 -19.50
C ALA A 374 -34.02 -4.19 -18.94
N ASP A 375 -34.73 -5.07 -19.63
CA ASP A 375 -35.99 -5.68 -19.23
C ASP A 375 -35.88 -6.56 -17.96
N LEU A 376 -34.70 -7.10 -17.67
CA LEU A 376 -34.44 -7.88 -16.46
C LEU A 376 -34.11 -6.99 -15.23
N TYR A 377 -34.01 -5.67 -15.40
CA TYR A 377 -33.58 -4.74 -14.35
C TYR A 377 -34.64 -3.67 -14.07
N THR A 378 -34.69 -3.21 -12.83
CA THR A 378 -35.45 -2.01 -12.46
C THR A 378 -34.57 -1.00 -11.75
N SER A 379 -34.84 0.27 -12.02
CA SER A 379 -34.15 1.40 -11.38
C SER A 379 -34.57 1.60 -9.93
N ARG A 380 -35.79 1.17 -9.52
CA ARG A 380 -36.26 1.25 -8.13
C ARG A 380 -37.20 0.09 -7.76
N PRO A 381 -37.14 -0.46 -6.54
CA PRO A 381 -38.17 -1.34 -6.02
C PRO A 381 -39.51 -0.56 -5.90
N LYS A 382 -40.66 -1.24 -6.04
CA LYS A 382 -41.98 -0.60 -5.93
C LYS A 382 -42.35 -0.37 -4.47
N THR A 383 -41.97 -1.30 -3.61
CA THR A 383 -42.07 -1.22 -2.15
C THR A 383 -40.79 -1.76 -1.52
N ASP A 384 -40.49 -1.39 -0.26
CA ASP A 384 -39.34 -1.93 0.45
C ASP A 384 -39.42 -3.47 0.56
N GLU A 385 -40.62 -4.03 0.71
CA GLU A 385 -40.85 -5.48 0.74
C GLU A 385 -40.44 -6.19 -0.55
N ASP A 386 -40.26 -5.50 -1.68
CA ASP A 386 -39.84 -6.11 -2.94
C ASP A 386 -38.31 -6.34 -3.02
N VAL A 387 -37.54 -6.04 -1.98
CA VAL A 387 -36.08 -6.21 -1.99
C VAL A 387 -35.68 -7.57 -1.42
N LEU A 388 -34.81 -8.29 -2.15
CA LEU A 388 -34.03 -9.40 -1.61
C LEU A 388 -32.61 -8.91 -1.41
N TYR A 389 -32.14 -8.87 -0.16
CA TYR A 389 -30.75 -8.50 0.12
C TYR A 389 -29.84 -9.67 -0.20
N VAL A 390 -28.81 -9.42 -1.00
CA VAL A 390 -27.83 -10.42 -1.42
C VAL A 390 -26.50 -10.06 -0.78
N ILE A 391 -26.10 -10.81 0.25
CA ILE A 391 -24.83 -10.60 0.94
C ILE A 391 -23.82 -11.60 0.38
N GLY A 392 -22.69 -11.12 -0.13
CA GLY A 392 -21.70 -12.02 -0.71
C GLY A 392 -20.59 -11.34 -1.50
N GLU A 393 -19.85 -12.14 -2.25
CA GLU A 393 -18.66 -11.73 -2.98
C GLU A 393 -19.02 -11.37 -4.44
N SER A 394 -18.11 -11.50 -5.40
CA SER A 394 -18.24 -11.19 -6.83
C SER A 394 -19.51 -11.76 -7.48
N HIS A 395 -19.90 -12.99 -7.16
CA HIS A 395 -21.14 -13.60 -7.64
C HIS A 395 -22.40 -12.83 -7.24
N ALA A 396 -22.38 -12.17 -6.08
CA ALA A 396 -23.48 -11.33 -5.63
C ALA A 396 -23.64 -10.07 -6.51
N LEU A 397 -22.59 -9.63 -7.22
CA LEU A 397 -22.66 -8.47 -8.12
C LEU A 397 -23.56 -8.73 -9.33
N SER A 398 -23.64 -9.98 -9.81
CA SER A 398 -24.54 -10.38 -10.90
C SER A 398 -26.03 -10.29 -10.54
N LEU A 399 -26.36 -10.28 -9.25
CA LEU A 399 -27.73 -10.19 -8.75
C LEU A 399 -28.15 -8.73 -8.47
N HIS A 400 -27.24 -7.77 -8.48
CA HIS A 400 -27.56 -6.38 -8.14
C HIS A 400 -28.51 -5.77 -9.18
N GLY A 401 -29.66 -5.30 -8.72
CA GLY A 401 -30.69 -4.68 -9.55
C GLY A 401 -31.52 -5.66 -10.40
N LEU A 402 -31.18 -6.94 -10.40
CA LEU A 402 -31.86 -7.99 -11.17
C LEU A 402 -33.26 -8.25 -10.59
N GLN A 403 -34.24 -8.45 -11.46
CA GLN A 403 -35.60 -8.86 -11.10
C GLN A 403 -35.80 -10.37 -11.28
N PHE A 404 -36.44 -11.00 -10.29
CA PHE A 404 -36.77 -12.42 -10.33
C PHE A 404 -37.94 -12.72 -9.39
N ALA A 405 -38.67 -13.80 -9.68
CA ALA A 405 -39.69 -14.29 -8.75
C ALA A 405 -39.01 -14.99 -7.56
N TYR A 406 -39.32 -14.58 -6.33
CA TYR A 406 -38.91 -15.27 -5.11
C TYR A 406 -40.11 -15.37 -4.16
N ARG A 407 -40.44 -16.60 -3.76
CA ARG A 407 -41.59 -17.00 -2.93
C ARG A 407 -42.92 -16.40 -3.41
N GLY A 408 -43.17 -16.50 -4.72
CA GLY A 408 -44.40 -16.00 -5.34
C GLY A 408 -44.50 -14.48 -5.46
N GLN A 409 -43.43 -13.74 -5.14
CA GLN A 409 -43.37 -12.28 -5.28
C GLN A 409 -42.24 -11.89 -6.23
N ASN A 410 -42.44 -10.82 -7.02
CA ASN A 410 -41.36 -10.28 -7.83
C ASN A 410 -40.41 -9.49 -6.93
N ARG A 411 -39.14 -9.89 -6.86
CA ARG A 411 -38.13 -9.26 -6.03
C ARG A 411 -37.04 -8.61 -6.88
N ARG A 412 -36.38 -7.60 -6.32
CA ARG A 412 -35.17 -6.98 -6.83
C ARG A 412 -34.00 -7.36 -5.94
N GLY A 413 -32.91 -7.86 -6.53
CA GLY A 413 -31.67 -8.08 -5.79
C GLY A 413 -31.02 -6.77 -5.36
N HIS A 414 -30.65 -6.65 -4.09
CA HIS A 414 -29.84 -5.55 -3.57
C HIS A 414 -28.58 -6.10 -2.90
N THR A 415 -27.45 -5.91 -3.57
CA THR A 415 -26.18 -6.52 -3.18
C THR A 415 -25.46 -5.73 -2.09
N LEU A 416 -25.08 -6.42 -1.01
CA LEU A 416 -24.17 -5.95 0.01
C LEU A 416 -22.85 -6.72 -0.15
N TRP A 417 -21.86 -6.05 -0.74
CA TRP A 417 -20.63 -6.68 -1.20
C TRP A 417 -19.61 -6.87 -0.06
N VAL A 418 -19.12 -8.11 0.06
CA VAL A 418 -18.08 -8.55 0.97
C VAL A 418 -16.93 -9.10 0.12
N GLU A 419 -16.03 -8.21 -0.29
CA GLU A 419 -14.88 -8.49 -1.17
C GLU A 419 -13.97 -9.59 -0.61
N GLY A 420 -13.58 -10.58 -1.42
CA GLY A 420 -12.64 -11.63 -1.01
C GLY A 420 -13.20 -12.68 -0.03
N CYS A 421 -14.47 -12.55 0.37
CA CYS A 421 -15.10 -13.50 1.29
C CYS A 421 -15.30 -14.87 0.65
N LYS A 422 -14.93 -15.91 1.38
CA LYS A 422 -15.15 -17.32 1.03
C LYS A 422 -16.00 -18.00 2.11
N GLN A 423 -16.60 -19.14 1.78
CA GLN A 423 -17.54 -19.82 2.69
C GLN A 423 -16.89 -20.25 4.01
N TRP A 424 -15.64 -20.72 4.00
CA TRP A 424 -14.93 -21.11 5.22
C TRP A 424 -14.61 -19.92 6.14
N HIS A 425 -14.36 -18.71 5.62
CA HIS A 425 -14.18 -17.52 6.46
C HIS A 425 -15.38 -17.32 7.38
N LEU A 426 -16.59 -17.53 6.85
CA LEU A 426 -17.83 -17.43 7.63
C LEU A 426 -18.04 -18.65 8.55
N GLY A 427 -17.45 -19.80 8.24
CA GLY A 427 -17.55 -21.02 9.05
C GLY A 427 -16.55 -21.15 10.19
N GLN A 428 -15.63 -20.20 10.38
CA GLN A 428 -14.65 -20.24 11.46
C GLN A 428 -15.30 -20.00 12.84
N LEU A 429 -14.72 -20.63 13.87
CA LEU A 429 -15.16 -20.49 15.26
C LEU A 429 -14.77 -19.12 15.85
N GLU A 430 -13.58 -18.64 15.52
CA GLU A 430 -13.11 -17.32 15.94
C GLU A 430 -13.70 -16.24 15.04
N THR A 431 -14.13 -15.13 15.66
CA THR A 431 -14.71 -14.02 14.91
C THR A 431 -13.67 -13.28 14.11
N ASN A 432 -13.87 -13.20 12.79
CA ASN A 432 -13.00 -12.47 11.86
C ASN A 432 -13.71 -11.28 11.19
N GLY A 433 -12.97 -10.51 10.39
CA GLY A 433 -13.49 -9.33 9.70
C GLY A 433 -14.66 -9.59 8.75
N TYR A 434 -14.63 -10.71 8.03
CA TYR A 434 -15.72 -11.10 7.12
C TYR A 434 -17.01 -11.33 7.89
N GLN A 435 -16.94 -12.05 9.02
CA GLN A 435 -18.10 -12.26 9.89
C GLN A 435 -18.62 -10.93 10.44
N GLN A 436 -17.73 -10.04 10.91
CA GLN A 436 -18.13 -8.72 11.42
C GLN A 436 -18.81 -7.86 10.34
N GLN A 437 -18.27 -7.85 9.12
CA GLN A 437 -18.86 -7.11 7.99
C GLN A 437 -20.22 -7.71 7.61
N PHE A 438 -20.32 -9.04 7.54
CA PHE A 438 -21.56 -9.74 7.24
C PHE A 438 -22.64 -9.47 8.28
N GLU A 439 -22.31 -9.58 9.58
CA GLU A 439 -23.25 -9.30 10.67
C GLU A 439 -23.68 -7.82 10.69
N ARG A 440 -22.78 -6.88 10.39
CA ARG A 440 -23.12 -5.46 10.25
C ARG A 440 -24.15 -5.25 9.14
N TYR A 441 -23.89 -5.80 7.95
CA TYR A 441 -24.85 -5.76 6.84
C TYR A 441 -26.20 -6.38 7.23
N LEU A 442 -26.18 -7.57 7.81
CA LEU A 442 -27.39 -8.27 8.23
C LEU A 442 -28.20 -7.45 9.26
N SER A 443 -27.52 -6.81 10.22
CA SER A 443 -28.16 -5.96 11.23
C SER A 443 -28.81 -4.70 10.66
N GLY A 444 -28.29 -4.20 9.54
CA GLY A 444 -28.85 -3.05 8.81
C GLY A 444 -30.04 -3.41 7.92
N VAL A 445 -30.30 -4.70 7.70
CA VAL A 445 -31.44 -5.18 6.90
C VAL A 445 -32.67 -5.33 7.79
N GLY A 446 -33.74 -4.61 7.44
CA GLY A 446 -34.99 -4.60 8.20
C GLY A 446 -35.65 -5.99 8.35
N PRO A 447 -36.43 -6.21 9.43
CA PRO A 447 -37.00 -7.50 9.76
C PRO A 447 -38.14 -8.01 8.84
N GLN A 448 -38.40 -7.37 7.73
CA GLN A 448 -39.35 -7.81 6.70
C GLN A 448 -38.65 -8.45 5.51
N HIS A 449 -37.34 -8.21 5.35
CA HIS A 449 -36.63 -8.64 4.16
C HIS A 449 -36.01 -10.03 4.32
N ALA A 450 -36.07 -10.80 3.24
CA ALA A 450 -35.31 -12.04 3.10
C ALA A 450 -33.87 -11.72 2.71
N VAL A 451 -32.97 -12.66 3.03
CA VAL A 451 -31.54 -12.56 2.71
C VAL A 451 -31.11 -13.78 1.93
N LEU A 452 -30.39 -13.55 0.83
CA LEU A 452 -29.63 -14.56 0.11
C LEU A 452 -28.14 -14.38 0.38
N VAL A 453 -27.49 -15.45 0.81
CA VAL A 453 -26.03 -15.50 0.95
C VAL A 453 -25.45 -16.05 -0.35
N CYS A 454 -24.76 -15.19 -1.09
CA CYS A 454 -24.18 -15.53 -2.39
C CYS A 454 -22.65 -15.44 -2.35
N VAL A 455 -22.06 -16.41 -1.66
CA VAL A 455 -20.60 -16.61 -1.64
C VAL A 455 -20.30 -17.71 -2.65
N GLY A 456 -20.20 -17.32 -3.92
CA GLY A 456 -20.08 -18.22 -5.05
C GLY A 456 -18.67 -18.75 -5.32
N GLU A 457 -17.69 -18.34 -4.53
CA GLU A 457 -16.38 -18.99 -4.51
C GLU A 457 -16.38 -20.09 -3.46
N ILE A 458 -16.41 -21.35 -3.91
CA ILE A 458 -15.90 -22.43 -3.06
C ILE A 458 -14.43 -22.10 -2.85
N ASP A 459 -13.97 -22.26 -1.62
CA ASP A 459 -12.56 -22.34 -1.34
C ASP A 459 -12.00 -23.67 -1.87
N CYS A 460 -12.16 -23.94 -3.15
CA CYS A 460 -11.62 -25.10 -3.82
C CYS A 460 -11.15 -24.68 -5.20
N ARG A 461 -10.38 -23.62 -5.30
CA ARG A 461 -9.56 -23.41 -6.50
C ARG A 461 -8.43 -24.43 -6.46
N ILE A 462 -7.85 -24.76 -7.61
CA ILE A 462 -6.76 -25.76 -7.68
C ILE A 462 -5.62 -25.40 -6.71
N ASN A 463 -5.37 -24.10 -6.52
CA ASN A 463 -4.26 -23.59 -5.71
C ASN A 463 -4.70 -22.97 -4.37
N GLU A 464 -5.98 -23.06 -4.00
CA GLU A 464 -6.51 -22.45 -2.77
C GLU A 464 -7.57 -23.34 -2.10
N GLY A 465 -7.62 -23.25 -0.78
CA GLY A 465 -8.67 -23.84 0.02
C GLY A 465 -8.67 -25.35 0.19
N ILE A 466 -9.86 -25.97 0.32
CA ILE A 466 -10.07 -27.40 0.58
C ILE A 466 -9.18 -28.27 -0.30
N PHE A 467 -9.08 -27.99 -1.60
CA PHE A 467 -8.26 -28.80 -2.50
C PHE A 467 -6.76 -28.67 -2.19
N LYS A 468 -6.28 -27.44 -2.00
CA LYS A 468 -4.89 -27.16 -1.63
C LYS A 468 -4.53 -27.80 -0.28
N VAL A 469 -5.42 -27.69 0.71
CA VAL A 469 -5.26 -28.29 2.04
C VAL A 469 -5.19 -29.80 1.93
N TRP A 470 -6.08 -30.41 1.13
CA TRP A 470 -6.05 -31.84 0.87
C TRP A 470 -4.78 -32.28 0.13
N GLN A 471 -4.30 -31.52 -0.84
CA GLN A 471 -3.04 -31.81 -1.54
C GLN A 471 -1.82 -31.73 -0.60
N ALA A 472 -1.85 -30.84 0.38
CA ALA A 472 -0.79 -30.70 1.38
C ALA A 472 -0.81 -31.84 2.41
N ASP A 473 -1.98 -32.38 2.73
CA ASP A 473 -2.15 -33.54 3.61
C ASP A 473 -3.21 -34.52 3.06
N PRO A 474 -2.83 -35.39 2.10
CA PRO A 474 -3.75 -36.35 1.50
C PRO A 474 -4.24 -37.44 2.46
N SER A 475 -3.71 -37.51 3.69
CA SER A 475 -4.14 -38.48 4.69
C SER A 475 -5.55 -38.16 5.24
N ARG A 476 -5.94 -36.88 5.19
CA ARG A 476 -7.31 -36.44 5.49
C ARG A 476 -8.23 -36.77 4.34
N LYS A 477 -9.42 -37.31 4.65
CA LYS A 477 -10.40 -37.57 3.60
C LYS A 477 -11.01 -36.24 3.13
N LEU A 478 -11.09 -36.07 1.82
CA LEU A 478 -11.73 -34.91 1.21
C LEU A 478 -13.18 -34.71 1.71
N SER A 479 -13.90 -35.81 1.95
CA SER A 479 -15.25 -35.79 2.52
C SER A 479 -15.33 -35.18 3.92
N GLU A 480 -14.29 -35.34 4.75
CA GLU A 480 -14.23 -34.81 6.11
C GLU A 480 -13.96 -33.30 6.06
N LEU A 481 -13.02 -32.87 5.20
CA LEU A 481 -12.74 -31.44 4.96
C LEU A 481 -13.97 -30.68 4.45
N ILE A 482 -14.73 -31.28 3.53
CA ILE A 482 -16.00 -30.73 3.03
C ILE A 482 -17.00 -30.61 4.19
N ALA A 483 -17.18 -31.68 4.97
CA ALA A 483 -18.16 -31.71 6.06
C ALA A 483 -17.85 -30.68 7.15
N GLU A 484 -16.58 -30.50 7.52
CA GLU A 484 -16.14 -29.47 8.46
C GLU A 484 -16.45 -28.06 7.94
N THR A 485 -16.13 -27.79 6.67
CA THR A 485 -16.35 -26.48 6.05
C THR A 485 -17.85 -26.15 5.94
N VAL A 486 -18.64 -27.09 5.41
CA VAL A 486 -20.10 -26.95 5.30
C VAL A 486 -20.75 -26.81 6.67
N GLY A 487 -20.34 -27.66 7.62
CA GLY A 487 -20.89 -27.66 8.98
C GLY A 487 -20.68 -26.33 9.69
N GLY A 488 -19.45 -25.80 9.66
CA GLY A 488 -19.13 -24.49 10.24
C GLY A 488 -19.94 -23.36 9.59
N PHE A 489 -20.00 -23.34 8.26
CA PHE A 489 -20.73 -22.31 7.51
C PHE A 489 -22.24 -22.33 7.77
N VAL A 490 -22.86 -23.51 7.74
CA VAL A 490 -24.30 -23.67 8.02
C VAL A 490 -24.61 -23.35 9.48
N ALA A 491 -23.79 -23.78 10.43
CA ALA A 491 -23.96 -23.46 11.84
C ALA A 491 -23.91 -21.94 12.09
N TYR A 492 -22.96 -21.25 11.46
CA TYR A 492 -22.85 -19.79 11.51
C TYR A 492 -24.13 -19.12 10.99
N LEU A 493 -24.60 -19.47 9.79
CA LEU A 493 -25.81 -18.87 9.22
C LEU A 493 -27.08 -19.21 10.03
N THR A 494 -27.15 -20.40 10.62
CA THR A 494 -28.28 -20.81 11.47
C THR A 494 -28.34 -19.98 12.75
N ARG A 495 -27.18 -19.71 13.37
CA ARG A 495 -27.06 -18.79 14.51
C ARG A 495 -27.58 -17.41 14.12
N LEU A 496 -27.16 -16.87 12.98
CA LEU A 496 -27.61 -15.55 12.51
C LEU A 496 -29.11 -15.51 12.18
N GLN A 497 -29.63 -16.52 11.48
CA GLN A 497 -31.07 -16.65 11.21
C GLN A 497 -31.88 -16.61 12.51
N THR A 498 -31.41 -17.29 13.55
CA THR A 498 -32.06 -17.31 14.87
C THR A 498 -31.93 -15.96 15.58
N GLN A 499 -30.71 -15.42 15.66
CA GLN A 499 -30.37 -14.19 16.37
C GLN A 499 -31.12 -12.97 15.80
N TYR A 500 -31.18 -12.85 14.48
CA TYR A 500 -31.82 -11.73 13.79
C TYR A 500 -33.27 -12.04 13.36
N GLN A 501 -33.78 -13.23 13.70
CA GLN A 501 -35.10 -13.73 13.29
C GLN A 501 -35.34 -13.50 11.79
N ARG A 502 -34.33 -13.83 10.97
CA ARG A 502 -34.30 -13.58 9.51
C ARG A 502 -34.43 -14.89 8.78
N GLN A 503 -35.14 -14.86 7.65
CA GLN A 503 -35.05 -15.95 6.69
C GLN A 503 -33.81 -15.80 5.84
N ILE A 504 -32.90 -16.77 5.98
CA ILE A 504 -31.65 -16.83 5.22
C ILE A 504 -31.75 -17.97 4.21
N SER A 505 -31.41 -17.67 2.96
CA SER A 505 -31.17 -18.66 1.90
C SER A 505 -29.72 -18.66 1.50
N ILE A 506 -29.19 -19.82 1.12
CA ILE A 506 -27.84 -20.01 0.62
C ILE A 506 -27.91 -20.19 -0.90
N CYS A 507 -27.07 -19.48 -1.63
CA CYS A 507 -26.78 -19.79 -3.01
C CYS A 507 -25.81 -20.98 -3.06
N GLY A 508 -26.17 -22.03 -3.78
CA GLY A 508 -25.24 -23.09 -4.15
C GLY A 508 -24.09 -22.52 -5.00
N VAL A 509 -23.10 -23.36 -5.27
CA VAL A 509 -21.92 -22.92 -6.03
C VAL A 509 -21.98 -23.52 -7.43
N PRO A 510 -21.89 -22.71 -8.51
CA PRO A 510 -21.92 -23.22 -9.87
C PRO A 510 -20.77 -24.19 -10.18
N ALA A 511 -21.01 -25.06 -11.16
CA ALA A 511 -19.99 -25.94 -11.72
C ALA A 511 -18.83 -25.15 -12.34
N SER A 512 -17.63 -25.72 -12.30
CA SER A 512 -16.40 -25.03 -12.72
C SER A 512 -16.25 -25.00 -14.24
N ASN A 513 -15.90 -23.84 -14.77
CA ASN A 513 -15.49 -23.63 -16.17
C ASN A 513 -13.98 -23.27 -16.28
N ASN A 514 -13.18 -23.64 -15.27
CA ASN A 514 -11.78 -23.21 -15.18
C ASN A 514 -10.87 -23.91 -16.20
N MET A 515 -10.24 -23.14 -17.09
CA MET A 515 -9.31 -23.68 -18.09
C MET A 515 -8.01 -24.28 -17.51
N GLN A 516 -7.63 -23.93 -16.26
CA GLN A 516 -6.48 -24.52 -15.58
C GLN A 516 -6.67 -26.02 -15.32
N LEU A 517 -7.92 -26.51 -15.33
CA LEU A 517 -8.18 -27.95 -15.25
C LEU A 517 -7.44 -28.70 -16.37
N GLY A 518 -7.28 -28.11 -17.56
CA GLY A 518 -6.58 -28.75 -18.67
C GLY A 518 -5.08 -28.99 -18.45
N GLU A 519 -4.47 -28.36 -17.45
CA GLU A 519 -3.06 -28.52 -17.09
C GLU A 519 -2.83 -29.64 -16.05
N LEU A 520 -3.90 -30.11 -15.40
CA LEU A 520 -3.85 -31.18 -14.40
C LEU A 520 -3.97 -32.56 -15.05
N ASP A 521 -3.48 -33.60 -14.37
CA ASP A 521 -3.74 -34.98 -14.76
C ASP A 521 -5.22 -35.37 -14.53
N VAL A 522 -5.66 -36.43 -15.19
CA VAL A 522 -7.06 -36.86 -15.22
C VAL A 522 -7.60 -37.21 -13.82
N GLU A 523 -6.76 -37.77 -12.93
CA GLU A 523 -7.18 -38.17 -11.58
C GLU A 523 -7.37 -36.94 -10.68
N THR A 524 -6.45 -35.98 -10.76
CA THR A 524 -6.55 -34.69 -10.04
C THR A 524 -7.76 -33.89 -10.54
N GLN A 525 -8.00 -33.85 -11.86
CA GLN A 525 -9.21 -33.22 -12.42
C GLN A 525 -10.49 -33.87 -11.89
N ALA A 526 -10.55 -35.21 -11.89
CA ALA A 526 -11.72 -35.94 -11.40
C ALA A 526 -11.96 -35.70 -9.90
N SER A 527 -10.90 -35.69 -9.10
CA SER A 527 -10.97 -35.42 -7.66
C SER A 527 -11.47 -34.00 -7.37
N PHE A 528 -10.94 -33.01 -8.08
CA PHE A 528 -11.36 -31.61 -7.98
C PHE A 528 -12.83 -31.43 -8.31
N LEU A 529 -13.27 -31.99 -9.43
CA LEU A 529 -14.64 -31.86 -9.90
C LEU A 529 -15.64 -32.63 -9.02
N GLY A 530 -15.27 -33.83 -8.57
CA GLY A 530 -16.06 -34.62 -7.63
C GLY A 530 -16.24 -33.92 -6.30
N MET A 531 -15.24 -33.16 -5.85
CA MET A 531 -15.34 -32.33 -4.65
C MET A 531 -16.42 -31.25 -4.75
N ILE A 532 -16.47 -30.50 -5.86
CA ILE A 532 -17.48 -29.44 -6.07
C ILE A 532 -18.90 -30.02 -6.00
N HIS A 533 -19.08 -31.18 -6.65
CA HIS A 533 -20.34 -31.90 -6.65
C HIS A 533 -20.72 -32.36 -5.23
N GLN A 534 -19.80 -33.03 -4.53
CA GLN A 534 -20.01 -33.49 -3.16
C GLN A 534 -20.26 -32.33 -2.18
N PHE A 535 -19.56 -31.21 -2.36
CA PHE A 535 -19.73 -30.01 -1.55
C PHE A 535 -21.14 -29.45 -1.67
N ASN A 536 -21.66 -29.28 -2.89
CA ASN A 536 -23.04 -28.79 -3.11
C ASN A 536 -24.09 -29.74 -2.53
N GLN A 537 -23.92 -31.06 -2.70
CA GLN A 537 -24.84 -32.04 -2.10
C GLN A 537 -24.89 -31.94 -0.57
N GLN A 538 -23.73 -31.86 0.08
CA GLN A 538 -23.67 -31.73 1.54
C GLN A 538 -24.21 -30.38 2.01
N LEU A 539 -23.89 -29.30 1.30
CA LEU A 539 -24.38 -27.96 1.61
C LEU A 539 -25.90 -27.87 1.51
N GLN A 540 -26.49 -28.43 0.45
CA GLN A 540 -27.95 -28.49 0.29
C GLN A 540 -28.61 -29.27 1.42
N ALA A 541 -28.11 -30.48 1.71
CA ALA A 541 -28.67 -31.32 2.77
C ALA A 541 -28.56 -30.67 4.15
N ALA A 542 -27.41 -30.08 4.48
CA ALA A 542 -27.19 -29.39 5.74
C ALA A 542 -28.06 -28.13 5.87
N ALA A 543 -28.20 -27.34 4.80
CA ALA A 543 -29.07 -26.17 4.77
C ALA A 543 -30.53 -26.55 5.03
N GLN A 544 -31.04 -27.59 4.37
CA GLN A 544 -32.40 -28.10 4.57
C GLN A 544 -32.63 -28.58 6.01
N GLN A 545 -31.69 -29.36 6.56
CA GLN A 545 -31.77 -29.83 7.96
C GLN A 545 -31.79 -28.67 8.97
N ALA A 546 -31.07 -27.58 8.66
CA ALA A 546 -31.02 -26.38 9.48
C ALA A 546 -32.19 -25.40 9.26
N GLY A 547 -33.11 -25.68 8.34
CA GLY A 547 -34.22 -24.79 7.99
C GLY A 547 -33.79 -23.52 7.24
N LEU A 548 -32.65 -23.56 6.56
CA LEU A 548 -32.20 -22.50 5.65
C LEU A 548 -32.74 -22.77 4.23
N GLY A 549 -33.03 -21.72 3.46
CA GLY A 549 -33.35 -21.87 2.05
C GLY A 549 -32.11 -22.26 1.22
N PHE A 550 -32.28 -22.95 0.10
CA PHE A 550 -31.17 -23.31 -0.79
C PHE A 550 -31.52 -23.04 -2.27
N LEU A 551 -30.79 -22.13 -2.91
CA LEU A 551 -30.90 -21.83 -4.33
C LEU A 551 -29.88 -22.68 -5.09
N ASP A 552 -30.37 -23.72 -5.76
CA ASP A 552 -29.53 -24.69 -6.46
C ASP A 552 -29.11 -24.20 -7.85
N VAL A 553 -28.12 -23.30 -7.90
CA VAL A 553 -27.50 -22.88 -9.15
C VAL A 553 -26.58 -23.96 -9.74
N PHE A 554 -26.16 -24.93 -8.93
CA PHE A 554 -25.27 -26.00 -9.38
C PHE A 554 -26.00 -26.91 -10.38
N ALA A 555 -27.23 -27.32 -10.08
CA ALA A 555 -28.07 -28.14 -10.97
C ALA A 555 -28.33 -27.51 -12.35
N LEU A 556 -28.27 -26.18 -12.48
CA LEU A 556 -28.36 -25.51 -13.78
C LEU A 556 -27.09 -25.60 -14.61
N THR A 557 -25.95 -25.59 -13.92
CA THR A 557 -24.63 -25.50 -14.54
C THR A 557 -23.99 -26.86 -14.75
N ASP A 558 -24.32 -27.85 -13.92
CA ASP A 558 -23.83 -29.22 -14.01
C ASP A 558 -24.78 -30.06 -14.86
N ILE A 559 -24.28 -30.61 -15.97
CA ILE A 559 -25.04 -31.51 -16.85
C ILE A 559 -24.57 -32.97 -16.76
N SER A 560 -23.62 -33.29 -15.89
CA SER A 560 -23.09 -34.64 -15.70
C SER A 560 -22.83 -34.94 -14.23
N ALA A 561 -22.59 -36.20 -13.85
CA ALA A 561 -22.17 -36.54 -12.48
C ALA A 561 -20.72 -36.11 -12.16
N THR A 562 -20.13 -35.22 -12.96
CA THR A 562 -18.71 -34.88 -12.94
C THR A 562 -18.45 -33.40 -12.68
N GLY A 563 -19.44 -32.60 -12.24
CA GLY A 563 -19.23 -31.21 -11.82
C GLY A 563 -18.70 -30.27 -12.91
N LYS A 564 -18.88 -30.61 -14.19
CA LYS A 564 -18.40 -29.81 -15.33
C LYS A 564 -19.48 -28.83 -15.75
N ALA A 565 -19.11 -27.55 -15.88
CA ALA A 565 -20.00 -26.54 -16.40
C ALA A 565 -20.45 -26.86 -17.84
N ASN A 566 -21.73 -26.64 -18.15
CA ASN A 566 -22.23 -26.59 -19.52
C ASN A 566 -21.68 -25.38 -20.31
N GLY A 567 -21.15 -24.38 -19.61
CA GLY A 567 -20.64 -23.13 -20.20
C GLY A 567 -21.74 -22.19 -20.70
N ASP A 568 -22.99 -22.64 -20.71
CA ASP A 568 -24.14 -21.92 -21.24
C ASP A 568 -24.67 -20.84 -20.31
N TRP A 569 -24.28 -20.82 -19.03
CA TRP A 569 -24.80 -19.91 -18.02
C TRP A 569 -23.76 -18.96 -17.41
N HIS A 570 -22.50 -19.05 -17.85
CA HIS A 570 -21.43 -18.23 -17.30
C HIS A 570 -21.23 -16.94 -18.10
N LEU A 571 -20.98 -15.84 -17.38
CA LEU A 571 -20.68 -14.52 -17.93
C LEU A 571 -19.22 -14.43 -18.36
N ASP A 572 -18.35 -15.07 -17.59
CA ASP A 572 -16.94 -15.30 -17.87
C ASP A 572 -16.55 -16.73 -17.49
N ARG A 573 -15.31 -16.99 -17.05
CA ARG A 573 -14.88 -18.34 -16.66
C ARG A 573 -15.36 -18.78 -15.27
N ILE A 574 -15.89 -17.87 -14.47
CA ILE A 574 -16.17 -18.05 -13.04
C ILE A 574 -17.62 -17.65 -12.73
N HIS A 575 -18.00 -16.45 -13.13
CA HIS A 575 -19.24 -15.82 -12.69
C HIS A 575 -20.43 -16.25 -13.54
N LEU A 576 -21.57 -16.42 -12.90
CA LEU A 576 -22.84 -16.67 -13.57
C LEU A 576 -23.37 -15.40 -14.24
N ARG A 577 -24.03 -15.60 -15.38
CA ARG A 577 -24.82 -14.55 -16.01
C ARG A 577 -26.06 -14.24 -15.17
N PRO A 578 -26.57 -13.00 -15.23
CA PRO A 578 -27.78 -12.63 -14.50
C PRO A 578 -29.02 -13.46 -14.85
N ASP A 579 -29.21 -13.87 -16.11
CA ASP A 579 -30.33 -14.72 -16.55
C ASP A 579 -30.31 -16.13 -15.92
N ALA A 580 -29.12 -16.66 -15.59
CA ALA A 580 -28.98 -17.93 -14.89
C ALA A 580 -29.65 -17.91 -13.51
N TYR A 581 -29.51 -16.79 -12.79
CA TYR A 581 -30.17 -16.64 -11.49
C TYR A 581 -31.69 -16.56 -11.61
N VAL A 582 -32.19 -15.89 -12.65
CA VAL A 582 -33.64 -15.83 -12.92
C VAL A 582 -34.20 -17.25 -13.10
N GLU A 583 -33.52 -18.09 -13.88
CA GLU A 583 -33.91 -19.49 -14.08
C GLU A 583 -33.80 -20.30 -12.78
N ALA A 584 -32.73 -20.10 -11.99
CA ALA A 584 -32.55 -20.80 -10.70
C ALA A 584 -33.70 -20.51 -9.74
N PHE A 585 -34.09 -19.24 -9.66
CA PHE A 585 -35.21 -18.81 -8.84
C PHE A 585 -36.56 -19.34 -9.36
N ALA A 586 -36.73 -19.46 -10.67
CA ALA A 586 -37.93 -20.07 -11.25
C ALA A 586 -38.06 -21.55 -10.88
N GLN A 587 -36.93 -22.29 -10.85
CA GLN A 587 -36.90 -23.70 -10.44
C GLN A 587 -37.09 -23.89 -8.93
N TYR A 588 -36.56 -22.96 -8.12
CA TYR A 588 -36.76 -22.94 -6.66
C TYR A 588 -38.24 -23.01 -6.26
N HIS A 589 -39.16 -22.38 -7.01
CA HIS A 589 -40.61 -22.43 -6.70
C HIS A 589 -41.28 -23.74 -7.08
N ARG A 590 -40.70 -24.53 -7.99
CA ARG A 590 -41.27 -25.82 -8.41
C ARG A 590 -40.97 -26.93 -7.39
N HIS A 591 -39.86 -26.79 -6.67
CA HIS A 591 -39.42 -27.71 -5.64
C HIS A 591 -38.86 -26.94 -4.44
N PRO A 592 -39.74 -26.34 -3.60
CA PRO A 592 -39.31 -25.75 -2.34
C PRO A 592 -38.92 -26.92 -1.42
N GLY A 593 -37.64 -27.28 -1.43
CA GLY A 593 -37.07 -28.30 -0.55
C GLY A 593 -37.32 -27.99 0.93
#